data_AF-A0A918XCZ0-F1
#
_entry.id   AF-A0A918XCZ0-F1
#
_cell.length_a   1.000
_cell.length_b   1.000
_cell.length_c   1.000
_cell.angle_alpha   90.00
_cell.angle_beta   90.00
_cell.angle_gamma   90.00
#
_symmetry.space_group_name_H-M   'P 1'
#
loop_
_entity.id
_entity.type
_entity.pdbx_description
1 polymer ?
#
loop_
_entity_poly.entity_id
_entity_poly.type
_entity_poly.pdbx_seq_one_letter_code
_entity_poly.pdbx_strand_id
1 'polypeptide(L)'
;MESRIREHLRSGRIPSRKQRMMRQVARIDCTPTVGEMAALLTENHAIKMEVPLYNRRQRVRRTLLTIELQPDGEGFLQPLATDFIARGERSRDCFGLYHNKRHVESTLRRLARDHGLCLLVLGLDKSRAPCFQFQIGRCDGACVGEESPEAHNQRLLSLLESEQILAWPFSGPVVIVENGVDINGKPACSYCLIDHWLFRGCYATAAAARRAAESGLTDTAPEDRNTNTAAYFDRDAYRLILQAMNRADCRIEHVEDNTPVAYPFARAS
;
A
#
# COMPACT_ATOMS: atom_id res chain seq x y z
N MET A 1 -0.18 14.39 -21.92
CA MET A 1 -0.58 13.14 -22.59
C MET A 1 0.15 12.98 -23.92
N GLU A 2 -0.02 13.90 -24.87
CA GLU A 2 0.59 13.82 -26.21
C GLU A 2 2.14 13.69 -26.17
N SER A 3 2.80 14.40 -25.25
CA SER A 3 4.25 14.31 -25.04
C SER A 3 4.73 12.89 -24.71
N ARG A 4 4.03 12.19 -23.80
CA ARG A 4 4.35 10.80 -23.42
C ARG A 4 4.15 9.82 -24.59
N ILE A 5 3.09 10.00 -25.38
CA ILE A 5 2.84 9.17 -26.58
C ILE A 5 3.97 9.36 -27.59
N ARG A 6 4.35 10.62 -27.88
CA ARG A 6 5.46 10.93 -28.79
C ARG A 6 6.79 10.34 -28.29
N GLU A 7 7.03 10.33 -26.98
CA GLU A 7 8.20 9.70 -26.38
C GLU A 7 8.20 8.17 -26.58
N HIS A 8 7.07 7.50 -26.36
CA HIS A 8 6.92 6.07 -26.62
C HIS A 8 7.14 5.72 -28.11
N LEU A 9 6.62 6.54 -29.02
CA LEU A 9 6.82 6.38 -30.46
C LEU A 9 8.30 6.56 -30.85
N ARG A 10 8.99 7.57 -30.29
CA ARG A 10 10.43 7.80 -30.53
C ARG A 10 11.27 6.66 -30.01
N SER A 11 11.04 6.24 -28.76
CA SER A 11 11.77 5.15 -28.12
C SER A 11 11.47 3.78 -28.75
N GLY A 12 10.32 3.62 -29.40
CA GLY A 12 9.96 2.45 -30.20
C GLY A 12 10.81 2.26 -31.47
N ARG A 13 11.58 3.27 -31.89
CA ARG A 13 12.49 3.17 -33.06
C ARG A 13 13.83 2.50 -32.72
N ILE A 14 14.17 2.43 -31.43
CA ILE A 14 15.45 1.89 -30.94
C ILE A 14 15.27 0.42 -30.54
N PRO A 15 16.15 -0.51 -30.96
CA PRO A 15 16.13 -1.91 -30.55
C PRO A 15 16.04 -2.07 -29.03
N SER A 16 14.86 -2.44 -28.55
CA SER A 16 14.55 -2.49 -27.13
C SER A 16 13.26 -3.25 -26.87
N ARG A 17 12.98 -3.54 -25.60
CA ARG A 17 11.67 -4.04 -25.16
C ARG A 17 10.52 -3.10 -25.57
N LYS A 18 10.75 -1.78 -25.57
CA LYS A 18 9.78 -0.78 -26.00
C LYS A 18 9.48 -0.89 -27.50
N GLN A 19 10.48 -1.17 -28.34
CA GLN A 19 10.25 -1.44 -29.77
C GLN A 19 9.35 -2.66 -30.00
N ARG A 20 9.58 -3.76 -29.27
CA ARG A 20 8.71 -4.96 -29.38
C ARG A 20 7.26 -4.66 -29.03
N MET A 21 7.04 -3.86 -27.97
CA MET A 21 5.72 -3.37 -27.60
C MET A 21 5.10 -2.56 -28.74
N MET A 22 5.81 -1.54 -29.23
CA MET A 22 5.30 -0.65 -30.27
C MET A 22 4.98 -1.35 -31.59
N ARG A 23 5.73 -2.39 -31.97
CA ARG A 23 5.44 -3.20 -33.16
C ARG A 23 4.13 -3.98 -33.08
N GLN A 24 3.62 -4.22 -31.87
CA GLN A 24 2.35 -4.93 -31.63
C GLN A 24 1.18 -3.97 -31.42
N VAL A 25 1.40 -2.66 -31.40
CA VAL A 25 0.34 -1.66 -31.18
C VAL A 25 -0.48 -1.51 -32.46
N ALA A 26 -1.76 -1.87 -32.38
CA ALA A 26 -2.75 -1.63 -33.45
C ALA A 26 -3.66 -0.43 -33.17
N ARG A 27 -3.89 -0.12 -31.89
CA ARG A 27 -4.78 0.93 -31.41
C ARG A 27 -4.21 1.54 -30.14
N ILE A 28 -4.45 2.84 -29.95
CA ILE A 28 -4.13 3.56 -28.71
C ILE A 28 -5.43 4.16 -28.20
N ASP A 29 -5.89 3.67 -27.06
CA ASP A 29 -7.01 4.24 -26.33
C ASP A 29 -6.51 5.19 -25.25
N CYS A 30 -7.23 6.29 -25.03
CA CYS A 30 -6.89 7.30 -24.06
C CYS A 30 -8.12 7.66 -23.23
N THR A 31 -7.98 7.58 -21.91
CA THR A 31 -9.02 8.02 -20.96
C THR A 31 -8.57 9.34 -20.32
N PRO A 32 -9.29 10.46 -20.54
CA PRO A 32 -8.96 11.71 -19.87
C PRO A 32 -9.29 11.62 -18.38
N THR A 33 -8.36 12.09 -17.53
CA THR A 33 -8.54 12.25 -16.09
C THR A 33 -8.37 13.71 -15.69
N VAL A 34 -8.94 14.07 -14.55
CA VAL A 34 -9.04 15.46 -14.08
C VAL A 34 -7.70 15.98 -13.60
N GLY A 35 -7.00 15.21 -12.78
CA GLY A 35 -5.63 15.50 -12.39
C GLY A 35 -4.78 14.24 -12.25
N GLU A 36 -3.62 14.44 -11.61
CA GLU A 36 -2.58 13.43 -11.48
C GLU A 36 -3.00 12.29 -10.56
N MET A 37 -3.70 12.58 -9.46
CA MET A 37 -4.10 11.53 -8.52
C MET A 37 -5.07 10.56 -9.19
N ALA A 38 -6.13 11.07 -9.83
CA ALA A 38 -7.07 10.22 -10.55
C ALA A 38 -6.36 9.44 -11.66
N ALA A 39 -5.42 10.07 -12.39
CA ALA A 39 -4.62 9.39 -13.41
C ALA A 39 -3.84 8.20 -12.84
N LEU A 40 -3.10 8.41 -11.75
CA LEU A 40 -2.23 7.39 -11.15
C LEU A 40 -3.03 6.24 -10.52
N LEU A 41 -4.14 6.53 -9.84
CA LEU A 41 -5.02 5.51 -9.26
C LEU A 41 -5.74 4.70 -10.34
N THR A 42 -6.29 5.35 -11.36
CA THR A 42 -6.92 4.67 -12.49
C THR A 42 -5.91 3.84 -13.29
N GLU A 43 -4.71 4.35 -13.54
CA GLU A 43 -3.64 3.59 -14.20
C GLU A 43 -3.24 2.36 -13.37
N ASN A 44 -3.00 2.53 -12.06
CA ASN A 44 -2.67 1.42 -11.17
C ASN A 44 -3.76 0.33 -11.22
N HIS A 45 -5.03 0.74 -11.12
CA HIS A 45 -6.16 -0.17 -11.17
C HIS A 45 -6.25 -0.91 -12.53
N ALA A 46 -6.15 -0.20 -13.65
CA ALA A 46 -6.23 -0.80 -14.98
C ALA A 46 -5.13 -1.85 -15.21
N ILE A 47 -3.89 -1.55 -14.81
CA ILE A 47 -2.77 -2.48 -14.95
C ILE A 47 -3.01 -3.79 -14.19
N LYS A 48 -3.70 -3.70 -13.06
CA LYS A 48 -4.02 -4.85 -12.22
C LYS A 48 -5.17 -5.66 -12.79
N MET A 49 -6.19 -5.00 -13.32
CA MET A 49 -7.36 -5.64 -13.93
C MET A 49 -7.03 -6.31 -15.27
N GLU A 50 -6.21 -5.67 -16.11
CA GLU A 50 -5.89 -6.14 -17.46
C GLU A 50 -4.63 -7.01 -17.53
N VAL A 51 -3.76 -6.95 -16.51
CA VAL A 51 -2.50 -7.69 -16.41
C VAL A 51 -1.66 -7.62 -17.72
N PRO A 52 -1.37 -6.42 -18.25
CA PRO A 52 -0.82 -6.32 -19.61
C PRO A 52 0.60 -6.91 -19.70
N LEU A 53 0.93 -7.49 -20.86
CA LEU A 53 2.17 -8.22 -21.12
C LEU A 53 3.44 -7.41 -20.77
N TYR A 54 3.38 -6.11 -20.99
CA TYR A 54 4.51 -5.21 -20.79
C TYR A 54 4.61 -4.64 -19.37
N ASN A 55 3.54 -4.66 -18.57
CA ASN A 55 3.54 -4.22 -17.17
C ASN A 55 3.84 -5.39 -16.22
N ARG A 56 5.12 -5.74 -16.11
CA ARG A 56 5.56 -6.89 -15.29
C ARG A 56 5.55 -6.62 -13.77
N ARG A 57 5.76 -5.37 -13.33
CA ARG A 57 5.95 -5.04 -11.90
C ARG A 57 4.63 -5.00 -11.10
N GLN A 58 3.51 -4.74 -11.77
CA GLN A 58 2.23 -4.41 -11.16
C GLN A 58 1.16 -5.50 -11.40
N ARG A 59 1.53 -6.78 -11.37
CA ARG A 59 0.52 -7.86 -11.38
C ARG A 59 -0.19 -7.96 -10.02
N VAL A 60 -1.47 -8.35 -10.02
CA VAL A 60 -2.26 -8.56 -8.79
C VAL A 60 -1.58 -9.61 -7.93
N ARG A 61 -1.35 -9.28 -6.65
CA ARG A 61 -0.82 -10.21 -5.66
C ARG A 61 -1.91 -10.49 -4.65
N ARG A 62 -2.35 -11.75 -4.59
CA ARG A 62 -3.58 -12.15 -3.88
C ARG A 62 -3.44 -12.16 -2.36
N THR A 63 -2.22 -12.18 -1.82
CA THR A 63 -2.00 -12.15 -0.36
C THR A 63 -0.78 -11.29 -0.07
N LEU A 64 -0.97 -10.30 0.81
CA LEU A 64 0.10 -9.51 1.39
C LEU A 64 0.32 -10.00 2.83
N LEU A 65 1.56 -9.95 3.26
CA LEU A 65 1.90 -10.18 4.66
C LEU A 65 2.27 -8.86 5.33
N THR A 66 2.00 -8.77 6.61
CA THR A 66 2.47 -7.69 7.49
C THR A 66 3.29 -8.28 8.63
N ILE A 67 4.04 -7.44 9.32
CA ILE A 67 4.61 -7.78 10.63
C ILE A 67 3.61 -7.36 11.71
N GLU A 68 3.28 -8.28 12.60
CA GLU A 68 2.68 -7.99 13.91
C GLU A 68 3.71 -8.28 15.00
N LEU A 69 3.72 -7.49 16.06
CA LEU A 69 4.58 -7.71 17.21
C LEU A 69 3.78 -8.42 18.31
N GLN A 70 4.35 -9.49 18.87
CA GLN A 70 3.78 -10.19 20.01
C GLN A 70 4.82 -10.31 21.12
N PRO A 71 4.47 -10.02 22.38
CA PRO A 71 5.38 -10.23 23.49
C PRO A 71 5.63 -11.73 23.70
N ASP A 72 6.88 -12.09 23.97
CA ASP A 72 7.23 -13.41 24.45
C ASP A 72 7.15 -13.50 25.99
N GLY A 73 7.49 -14.67 26.53
CA GLY A 73 7.45 -14.92 27.97
C GLY A 73 8.47 -14.13 28.80
N GLU A 74 9.48 -13.53 28.16
CA GLU A 74 10.52 -12.72 28.79
C GLU A 74 10.30 -11.21 28.57
N GLY A 75 9.22 -10.83 27.87
CA GLY A 75 8.84 -9.45 27.62
C GLY A 75 9.42 -8.85 26.34
N PHE A 76 10.13 -9.62 25.51
CA PHE A 76 10.62 -9.16 24.21
C PHE A 76 9.52 -9.22 23.15
N LEU A 77 9.46 -8.22 22.27
CA LEU A 77 8.56 -8.21 21.13
C LEU A 77 9.12 -9.03 19.98
N GLN A 78 8.40 -10.11 19.63
CA GLN A 78 8.70 -10.97 18.50
C GLN A 78 7.90 -10.56 17.26
N PRO A 79 8.57 -10.24 16.13
CA PRO A 79 7.90 -9.97 14.87
C PRO A 79 7.41 -11.25 14.20
N LEU A 80 6.11 -11.30 13.91
CA LEU A 80 5.44 -12.40 13.24
C LEU A 80 4.91 -11.96 11.89
N ALA A 81 5.16 -12.78 10.86
CA ALA A 81 4.60 -12.58 9.54
C ALA A 81 3.15 -13.11 9.49
N THR A 82 2.18 -12.20 9.51
CA THR A 82 0.74 -12.51 9.45
C THR A 82 0.13 -12.07 8.11
N ASP A 83 -0.99 -12.69 7.73
CA ASP A 83 -1.74 -12.25 6.57
C ASP A 83 -2.32 -10.86 6.83
N PHE A 84 -2.10 -9.93 5.90
CA PHE A 84 -2.62 -8.59 6.02
C PHE A 84 -4.10 -8.57 5.67
N ILE A 85 -4.93 -8.18 6.63
CA ILE A 85 -6.38 -8.04 6.47
C ILE A 85 -6.71 -6.56 6.29
N ALA A 86 -7.29 -6.21 5.15
CA ALA A 86 -7.57 -4.83 4.76
C ALA A 86 -8.83 -4.25 5.42
N ARG A 87 -9.85 -5.10 5.59
CA ARG A 87 -11.15 -4.73 6.17
C ARG A 87 -11.28 -5.28 7.57
N GLY A 88 -11.91 -4.52 8.46
CA GLY A 88 -12.12 -4.91 9.85
C GLY A 88 -11.37 -4.01 10.82
N GLU A 89 -11.78 -4.10 12.08
CA GLU A 89 -11.20 -3.30 13.15
C GLU A 89 -9.76 -3.73 13.39
N ARG A 90 -8.84 -2.76 13.29
CA ARG A 90 -7.42 -3.00 13.51
C ARG A 90 -7.15 -2.93 15.01
N SER A 91 -7.26 -4.08 15.65
CA SER A 91 -6.91 -4.26 17.06
C SER A 91 -5.40 -4.29 17.32
N ARG A 92 -4.58 -4.41 16.26
CA ARG A 92 -3.11 -4.51 16.34
C ARG A 92 -2.42 -3.65 15.29
N ASP A 93 -1.24 -3.19 15.65
CA ASP A 93 -0.35 -2.50 14.74
C ASP A 93 0.23 -3.45 13.70
N CYS A 94 0.23 -2.99 12.45
CA CYS A 94 0.70 -3.75 11.30
C CYS A 94 1.83 -2.95 10.65
N PHE A 95 3.00 -3.55 10.53
CA PHE A 95 4.19 -2.91 9.98
C PHE A 95 4.55 -3.51 8.63
N GLY A 96 4.55 -2.67 7.60
CA GLY A 96 5.00 -2.97 6.25
C GLY A 96 4.08 -3.93 5.48
N LEU A 97 4.28 -3.97 4.16
CA LEU A 97 3.56 -4.87 3.26
C LEU A 97 4.54 -5.69 2.42
N TYR A 98 4.53 -6.99 2.70
CA TYR A 98 5.48 -7.96 2.18
C TYR A 98 4.81 -8.97 1.26
N HIS A 99 5.60 -9.53 0.35
CA HIS A 99 5.10 -10.45 -0.68
C HIS A 99 5.13 -11.92 -0.27
N ASN A 100 5.91 -12.25 0.75
CA ASN A 100 6.08 -13.60 1.29
C ASN A 100 6.89 -13.52 2.59
N LYS A 101 6.87 -14.61 3.37
CA LYS A 101 7.57 -14.70 4.65
C LYS A 101 9.08 -14.50 4.52
N ARG A 102 9.68 -14.94 3.41
CA ARG A 102 11.11 -14.74 3.14
C ARG A 102 11.48 -13.25 3.04
N HIS A 103 10.61 -12.43 2.45
CA HIS A 103 10.85 -10.99 2.37
C HIS A 103 10.74 -10.31 3.74
N VAL A 104 9.79 -10.74 4.58
CA VAL A 104 9.68 -10.30 5.98
C VAL A 104 10.97 -10.64 6.73
N GLU A 105 11.35 -11.92 6.72
CA GLU A 105 12.54 -12.40 7.41
C GLU A 105 13.82 -11.70 6.92
N SER A 106 13.98 -11.54 5.60
CA SER A 106 15.13 -10.82 5.04
C SER A 106 15.18 -9.36 5.46
N THR A 107 14.02 -8.73 5.66
CA THR A 107 13.94 -7.34 6.12
C THR A 107 14.34 -7.24 7.59
N LEU A 108 13.81 -8.12 8.44
CA LEU A 108 14.14 -8.18 9.86
C LEU A 108 15.61 -8.53 10.09
N ARG A 109 16.15 -9.52 9.36
CA ARG A 109 17.58 -9.87 9.43
C ARG A 109 18.47 -8.71 8.97
N ARG A 110 18.02 -7.89 8.02
CA ARG A 110 18.75 -6.67 7.62
C ARG A 110 18.73 -5.64 8.75
N LEU A 111 17.55 -5.34 9.31
CA LEU A 111 17.42 -4.41 10.44
C LEU A 111 18.29 -4.85 11.62
N ALA A 112 18.30 -6.15 11.95
CA ALA A 112 19.13 -6.69 13.01
C ALA A 112 20.63 -6.51 12.75
N ARG A 113 21.09 -6.70 11.51
CA ARG A 113 22.50 -6.46 11.16
C ARG A 113 22.88 -4.98 11.20
N ASP A 114 22.01 -4.12 10.69
CA ASP A 114 22.31 -2.70 10.51
C ASP A 114 22.18 -1.92 11.83
N HIS A 115 21.35 -2.43 12.76
CA HIS A 115 21.03 -1.78 14.03
C HIS A 115 21.28 -2.65 15.26
N GLY A 116 22.07 -3.72 15.18
CA GLY A 116 22.49 -4.49 16.34
C GLY A 116 21.39 -5.24 17.11
N LEU A 117 20.21 -5.47 16.51
CA LEU A 117 19.13 -6.21 17.18
C LEU A 117 19.46 -7.69 17.32
N CYS A 118 18.95 -8.32 18.37
CA CYS A 118 19.26 -9.71 18.65
C CYS A 118 18.35 -10.66 17.86
N LEU A 119 18.92 -11.46 16.95
CA LEU A 119 18.16 -12.43 16.14
C LEU A 119 17.45 -13.51 16.96
N LEU A 120 17.94 -13.80 18.16
CA LEU A 120 17.39 -14.83 19.05
C LEU A 120 16.11 -14.32 19.73
N VAL A 121 16.14 -13.13 20.33
CA VAL A 121 14.95 -12.53 20.96
C VAL A 121 13.91 -12.07 19.92
N LEU A 122 14.33 -11.78 18.68
CA LEU A 122 13.42 -11.57 17.55
C LEU A 122 12.77 -12.88 17.05
N GLY A 123 13.12 -14.04 17.60
CA GLY A 123 12.57 -15.34 17.18
C GLY A 123 13.03 -15.83 15.81
N LEU A 124 14.08 -15.22 15.23
CA LEU A 124 14.59 -15.55 13.89
C LEU A 124 15.65 -16.65 13.91
N ASP A 125 16.34 -16.82 15.03
CA ASP A 125 17.27 -17.91 15.26
C ASP A 125 16.82 -18.74 16.47
N LYS A 126 17.02 -20.06 16.41
CA LYS A 126 16.64 -21.02 17.45
C LYS A 126 17.89 -21.62 18.07
N SER A 127 18.56 -20.85 18.94
CA SER A 127 19.72 -21.31 19.71
C SER A 127 19.42 -21.21 21.20
N ARG A 128 20.13 -21.99 22.02
CA ARG A 128 20.15 -21.84 23.49
C ARG A 128 21.41 -21.13 23.99
N ALA A 129 22.40 -20.96 23.11
CA ALA A 129 23.63 -20.23 23.40
C ALA A 129 23.49 -18.75 22.96
N PRO A 130 24.35 -17.85 23.46
CA PRO A 130 24.43 -16.48 22.97
C PRO A 130 24.46 -16.44 21.45
N CYS A 131 23.73 -15.50 20.84
CA CYS A 131 23.61 -15.46 19.39
C CYS A 131 24.97 -15.21 18.72
N PHE A 132 25.17 -15.75 17.52
CA PHE A 132 26.44 -15.60 16.79
C PHE A 132 26.79 -14.13 16.55
N GLN A 133 25.79 -13.26 16.31
CA GLN A 133 26.02 -11.81 16.13
C GLN A 133 26.61 -11.16 17.39
N PHE A 134 26.24 -11.63 18.59
CA PHE A 134 26.84 -11.14 19.83
C PHE A 134 28.30 -11.55 19.95
N GLN A 135 28.62 -12.81 19.62
CA GLN A 135 30.00 -13.33 19.66
C GLN A 135 30.97 -12.55 18.76
N ILE A 136 30.47 -11.95 17.68
CA ILE A 136 31.26 -11.13 16.75
C ILE A 136 31.09 -9.61 16.97
N GLY A 137 30.47 -9.19 18.07
CA GLY A 137 30.31 -7.77 18.45
C GLY A 137 29.33 -6.96 17.59
N ARG A 138 28.29 -7.61 17.04
CA ARG A 138 27.26 -7.00 16.17
C ARG A 138 25.84 -7.08 16.73
N CYS A 139 25.69 -7.45 17.99
CA CYS A 139 24.42 -7.51 18.70
C CYS A 139 24.65 -6.92 20.08
N ASP A 140 23.68 -6.15 20.58
CA ASP A 140 23.84 -5.42 21.85
C ASP A 140 23.47 -6.26 23.08
N GLY A 141 23.34 -7.58 22.89
CA GLY A 141 23.37 -8.53 24.00
C GLY A 141 22.03 -8.79 24.70
N ALA A 142 20.90 -8.50 24.06
CA ALA A 142 19.58 -8.85 24.61
C ALA A 142 19.46 -10.33 25.02
N CYS A 143 20.03 -11.26 24.23
CA CYS A 143 20.01 -12.70 24.56
C CYS A 143 20.87 -13.12 25.77
N VAL A 144 21.74 -12.24 26.27
CA VAL A 144 22.58 -12.49 27.46
C VAL A 144 22.22 -11.56 28.62
N GLY A 145 21.17 -10.73 28.46
CA GLY A 145 20.72 -9.78 29.47
C GLY A 145 21.54 -8.49 29.56
N GLU A 146 22.44 -8.21 28.61
CA GLU A 146 23.16 -6.92 28.56
C GLU A 146 22.28 -5.76 28.06
N GLU A 147 21.24 -6.07 27.28
CA GLU A 147 20.20 -5.14 26.85
C GLU A 147 18.85 -5.57 27.45
N SER A 148 18.11 -4.64 28.03
CA SER A 148 16.80 -4.94 28.62
C SER A 148 15.71 -5.13 27.55
N PRO A 149 14.62 -5.85 27.85
CA PRO A 149 13.47 -5.98 26.95
C PRO A 149 12.92 -4.64 26.48
N GLU A 150 12.79 -3.66 27.39
CA GLU A 150 12.25 -2.33 27.07
C GLU A 150 13.13 -1.59 26.07
N ALA A 151 14.45 -1.58 26.29
CA ALA A 151 15.41 -0.92 25.41
C ALA A 151 15.41 -1.56 24.01
N HIS A 152 15.47 -2.90 23.94
CA HIS A 152 15.42 -3.62 22.68
C HIS A 152 14.10 -3.37 21.93
N ASN A 153 12.96 -3.44 22.63
CA ASN A 153 11.64 -3.25 22.06
C ASN A 153 11.45 -1.83 21.52
N GLN A 154 11.92 -0.82 22.23
CA GLN A 154 11.84 0.57 21.78
C GLN A 154 12.60 0.77 20.47
N ARG A 155 13.79 0.18 20.34
CA ARG A 155 14.57 0.23 19.09
C ARG A 155 13.84 -0.48 17.96
N LEU A 156 13.36 -1.70 18.19
CA LEU A 156 12.58 -2.44 17.20
C LEU A 156 11.37 -1.63 16.70
N LEU A 157 10.61 -1.04 17.62
CA LEU A 157 9.45 -0.20 17.30
C LEU A 157 9.85 1.03 16.48
N SER A 158 10.89 1.76 16.89
CA SER A 158 11.36 2.97 16.16
C SER A 158 11.79 2.66 14.72
N LEU A 159 12.34 1.47 14.47
CA LEU A 159 12.75 1.03 13.13
C LEU A 159 11.56 0.63 12.26
N LEU A 160 10.49 0.12 12.87
CA LEU A 160 9.28 -0.32 12.17
C LEU A 160 8.25 0.80 11.99
N GLU A 161 8.28 1.85 12.80
CA GLU A 161 7.33 2.97 12.82
C GLU A 161 7.14 3.59 11.43
N SER A 162 8.22 3.77 10.67
CA SER A 162 8.18 4.34 9.32
C SER A 162 7.38 3.51 8.30
N GLU A 163 7.19 2.22 8.57
CA GLU A 163 6.44 1.30 7.73
C GLU A 163 5.07 0.94 8.35
N GLN A 164 4.68 1.57 9.47
CA GLN A 164 3.39 1.31 10.10
C GLN A 164 2.24 1.70 9.16
N ILE A 165 1.33 0.76 8.96
CA ILE A 165 0.14 0.99 8.14
C ILE A 165 -0.87 1.69 9.03
N LEU A 166 -1.45 2.80 8.58
CA LEU A 166 -2.42 3.56 9.38
C LEU A 166 -3.77 2.85 9.43
N ALA A 167 -4.45 2.89 10.57
CA ALA A 167 -5.84 2.49 10.66
C ALA A 167 -6.70 3.37 9.74
N TRP A 168 -7.78 2.81 9.21
CA TRP A 168 -8.73 3.60 8.45
C TRP A 168 -9.38 4.63 9.39
N PRO A 169 -9.21 5.94 9.16
CA PRO A 169 -9.60 6.95 10.16
C PRO A 169 -11.06 7.39 10.05
N PHE A 170 -11.81 6.89 9.07
CA PHE A 170 -13.16 7.34 8.77
C PHE A 170 -14.19 6.29 9.19
N SER A 171 -15.38 6.72 9.60
CA SER A 171 -16.50 5.85 9.99
C SER A 171 -17.07 5.04 8.81
N GLY A 172 -16.73 5.39 7.58
CA GLY A 172 -17.20 4.72 6.37
C GLY A 172 -16.40 5.10 5.13
N PRO A 173 -16.92 4.76 3.93
CA PRO A 173 -16.33 5.14 2.66
C PRO A 173 -16.25 6.66 2.48
N VAL A 174 -15.15 7.12 1.88
CA VAL A 174 -14.94 8.54 1.53
C VAL A 174 -14.60 8.68 0.05
N VAL A 175 -14.82 9.87 -0.48
CA VAL A 175 -14.26 10.28 -1.77
C VAL A 175 -13.15 11.28 -1.57
N ILE A 176 -12.05 11.11 -2.31
CA ILE A 176 -11.12 12.21 -2.55
C ILE A 176 -11.57 12.93 -3.82
N VAL A 177 -11.82 14.22 -3.70
CA VAL A 177 -12.30 15.05 -4.80
C VAL A 177 -11.15 15.83 -5.41
N GLU A 178 -10.90 15.55 -6.69
CA GLU A 178 -9.95 16.30 -7.51
C GLU A 178 -10.74 17.22 -8.42
N ASN A 179 -10.53 18.53 -8.27
CA ASN A 179 -11.12 19.53 -9.16
C ASN A 179 -10.13 19.83 -10.29
N GLY A 180 -10.65 20.01 -11.49
CA GLY A 180 -9.88 20.44 -12.65
C GLY A 180 -10.56 21.60 -13.35
N VAL A 181 -9.97 22.01 -14.46
CA VAL A 181 -10.58 22.97 -15.37
C VAL A 181 -11.22 22.18 -16.50
N ASP A 182 -12.48 22.48 -16.81
CA ASP A 182 -13.16 21.90 -17.97
C ASP A 182 -12.47 22.40 -19.25
N ILE A 183 -11.60 21.55 -19.80
CA ILE A 183 -10.86 21.83 -21.02
C ILE A 183 -10.93 20.58 -21.88
N ASN A 184 -11.50 20.71 -23.09
CA ASN A 184 -11.49 19.68 -24.14
C ASN A 184 -12.05 18.32 -23.69
N GLY A 185 -13.23 18.30 -23.05
CA GLY A 185 -13.93 17.05 -22.67
C GLY A 185 -13.33 16.30 -21.49
N LYS A 186 -12.45 16.97 -20.71
CA LYS A 186 -12.05 16.47 -19.38
C LYS A 186 -13.17 16.71 -18.37
N PRO A 187 -13.44 15.75 -17.47
CA PRO A 187 -14.38 16.01 -16.39
C PRO A 187 -13.91 17.22 -15.55
N ALA A 188 -14.84 18.09 -15.15
CA ALA A 188 -14.51 19.22 -14.28
C ALA A 188 -14.09 18.75 -12.87
N CYS A 189 -14.60 17.61 -12.42
CA CYS A 189 -14.31 17.01 -11.12
C CYS A 189 -14.17 15.48 -11.23
N SER A 190 -13.33 14.89 -10.40
CA SER A 190 -13.20 13.44 -10.22
C SER A 190 -13.41 13.10 -8.75
N TYR A 191 -14.31 12.15 -8.50
CA TYR A 191 -14.62 11.62 -7.18
C TYR A 191 -14.02 10.23 -7.07
N CYS A 192 -12.85 10.12 -6.44
CA CYS A 192 -12.17 8.83 -6.28
C CYS A 192 -12.60 8.18 -4.97
N LEU A 193 -13.38 7.09 -5.09
CA LEU A 193 -13.98 6.35 -3.98
C LEU A 193 -12.94 5.46 -3.29
N ILE A 194 -12.84 5.62 -1.97
CA ILE A 194 -11.91 4.87 -1.13
C ILE A 194 -12.65 4.36 0.10
N ASP A 195 -12.40 3.09 0.42
CA ASP A 195 -12.99 2.45 1.58
C ASP A 195 -11.97 1.49 2.21
N HIS A 196 -11.63 1.69 3.48
CA HIS A 196 -10.60 0.90 4.18
C HIS A 196 -9.26 0.84 3.41
N TRP A 197 -8.79 1.98 2.90
CA TRP A 197 -7.62 2.12 2.01
C TRP A 197 -7.71 1.41 0.65
N LEU A 198 -8.86 0.84 0.33
CA LEU A 198 -9.10 0.17 -0.94
C LEU A 198 -9.64 1.19 -1.93
N PHE A 199 -8.92 1.38 -3.04
CA PHE A 199 -9.42 2.14 -4.16
C PHE A 199 -10.54 1.38 -4.87
N ARG A 200 -11.70 2.03 -5.05
CA ARG A 200 -12.90 1.43 -5.66
C ARG A 200 -13.22 1.98 -7.05
N GLY A 201 -12.57 3.06 -7.47
CA GLY A 201 -12.79 3.70 -8.77
C GLY A 201 -12.83 5.22 -8.65
N CYS A 202 -12.80 5.90 -9.80
CA CYS A 202 -13.05 7.33 -9.89
C CYS A 202 -14.29 7.59 -10.75
N TYR A 203 -15.12 8.54 -10.30
CA TYR A 203 -16.43 8.82 -10.89
C TYR A 203 -16.54 10.30 -11.24
N ALA A 204 -17.32 10.61 -12.29
CA ALA A 204 -17.53 11.98 -12.73
C ALA A 204 -18.44 12.79 -11.79
N THR A 205 -19.28 12.13 -10.97
CA THR A 205 -20.22 12.80 -10.06
C THR A 205 -20.26 12.11 -8.70
N ALA A 206 -20.53 12.89 -7.64
CA ALA A 206 -20.74 12.36 -6.29
C ALA A 206 -21.86 11.30 -6.25
N ALA A 207 -22.96 11.53 -6.98
CA ALA A 207 -24.07 10.57 -7.06
C ALA A 207 -23.65 9.22 -7.68
N ALA A 208 -22.76 9.23 -8.68
CA ALA A 208 -22.22 7.99 -9.25
C ALA A 208 -21.31 7.26 -8.27
N ALA A 209 -20.46 7.98 -7.52
CA ALA A 209 -19.63 7.40 -6.47
C ALA A 209 -20.48 6.78 -5.36
N ARG A 210 -21.57 7.45 -4.95
CA ARG A 210 -22.50 6.96 -3.93
C ARG A 210 -23.18 5.67 -4.34
N ARG A 211 -23.77 5.61 -5.54
CA ARG A 211 -24.37 4.38 -6.07
C ARG A 211 -23.36 3.23 -6.13
N ALA A 212 -22.11 3.52 -6.50
CA ALA A 212 -21.07 2.52 -6.53
C ALA A 212 -20.72 2.00 -5.13
N ALA A 213 -20.65 2.87 -4.13
CA ALA A 213 -20.45 2.47 -2.74
C ALA A 213 -21.60 1.57 -2.25
N GLU A 214 -22.85 1.99 -2.44
CA GLU A 214 -24.06 1.22 -2.09
C GLU A 214 -24.09 -0.17 -2.76
N SER A 215 -23.75 -0.24 -4.06
CA SER A 215 -23.71 -1.51 -4.79
C SER A 215 -22.58 -2.45 -4.37
N GLY A 216 -21.52 -1.91 -3.74
CA GLY A 216 -20.36 -2.66 -3.26
C GLY A 216 -20.45 -3.12 -1.80
N LEU A 217 -21.54 -2.76 -1.09
CA LEU A 217 -21.83 -3.15 0.30
C LEU A 217 -22.60 -4.49 0.40
N THR A 218 -22.97 -5.15 -0.70
CA THR A 218 -23.47 -6.53 -0.63
C THR A 218 -22.31 -7.48 -0.32
N ASP A 219 -22.17 -7.76 0.96
CA ASP A 219 -21.17 -8.60 1.60
C ASP A 219 -21.41 -10.10 1.35
N THR A 220 -21.46 -10.50 0.08
CA THR A 220 -21.22 -11.90 -0.29
C THR A 220 -19.79 -11.98 -0.78
N ALA A 221 -18.89 -12.36 0.14
CA ALA A 221 -17.60 -12.90 -0.24
C ALA A 221 -17.83 -13.94 -1.34
N PRO A 222 -17.29 -13.76 -2.57
CA PRO A 222 -17.26 -14.87 -3.49
C PRO A 222 -16.27 -15.87 -2.91
N GLU A 223 -16.78 -16.99 -2.39
CA GLU A 223 -16.00 -18.19 -2.10
C GLU A 223 -15.22 -18.68 -3.34
N ASP A 224 -15.58 -18.17 -4.52
CA ASP A 224 -14.79 -18.27 -5.75
C ASP A 224 -13.57 -17.35 -5.73
N ARG A 225 -12.42 -17.95 -5.42
CA ARG A 225 -11.04 -17.46 -5.59
C ARG A 225 -10.68 -17.02 -7.04
N ASN A 226 -11.66 -16.84 -7.92
CA ASN A 226 -11.47 -16.60 -9.35
C ASN A 226 -12.33 -15.47 -9.95
N THR A 227 -13.14 -14.75 -9.16
CA THR A 227 -13.86 -13.57 -9.64
C THR A 227 -13.01 -12.31 -9.49
N ASN A 228 -12.73 -11.67 -10.63
CA ASN A 228 -11.80 -10.55 -10.83
C ASN A 228 -12.34 -9.20 -10.28
N THR A 229 -13.09 -9.19 -9.19
CA THR A 229 -13.85 -8.00 -8.74
C THR A 229 -13.75 -7.71 -7.24
N ALA A 230 -13.00 -8.51 -6.48
CA ALA A 230 -12.78 -8.22 -5.06
C ALA A 230 -11.74 -7.11 -4.92
N ALA A 231 -12.17 -5.95 -4.42
CA ALA A 231 -11.28 -4.86 -4.06
C ALA A 231 -10.23 -5.35 -3.04
N TYR A 232 -9.00 -5.57 -3.50
CA TYR A 232 -7.89 -6.04 -2.69
C TYR A 232 -7.00 -4.87 -2.30
N PHE A 233 -6.28 -5.00 -1.19
CA PHE A 233 -5.35 -3.97 -0.76
C PHE A 233 -4.13 -3.96 -1.66
N ASP A 234 -3.91 -2.82 -2.32
CA ASP A 234 -2.73 -2.58 -3.15
C ASP A 234 -1.80 -1.60 -2.44
N ARG A 235 -0.55 -2.02 -2.20
CA ARG A 235 0.45 -1.19 -1.53
C ARG A 235 0.73 0.11 -2.30
N ASP A 236 0.74 0.05 -3.62
CA ASP A 236 1.05 1.23 -4.43
C ASP A 236 -0.15 2.19 -4.42
N ALA A 237 -1.38 1.68 -4.50
CA ALA A 237 -2.59 2.48 -4.30
C ALA A 237 -2.65 3.11 -2.90
N TYR A 238 -2.35 2.36 -1.84
CA TYR A 238 -2.28 2.89 -0.48
C TYR A 238 -1.31 4.08 -0.37
N ARG A 239 -0.11 3.98 -0.97
CA ARG A 239 0.86 5.08 -0.98
C ARG A 239 0.36 6.29 -1.77
N LEU A 240 -0.28 6.08 -2.92
CA LEU A 240 -0.88 7.15 -3.71
C LEU A 240 -2.01 7.86 -2.94
N ILE A 241 -2.84 7.09 -2.23
CA ILE A 241 -3.92 7.60 -1.39
C ILE A 241 -3.36 8.43 -0.23
N LEU A 242 -2.37 7.90 0.50
CA LEU A 242 -1.71 8.64 1.58
C LEU A 242 -1.08 9.93 1.06
N GLN A 243 -0.39 9.87 -0.08
CA GLN A 243 0.23 11.06 -0.68
C GLN A 243 -0.84 12.09 -1.04
N ALA A 244 -1.98 11.66 -1.58
CA ALA A 244 -3.09 12.55 -1.91
C ALA A 244 -3.72 13.17 -0.66
N MET A 245 -4.01 12.38 0.38
CA MET A 245 -4.63 12.86 1.63
C MET A 245 -3.74 13.83 2.41
N ASN A 246 -2.41 13.75 2.25
CA ASN A 246 -1.47 14.68 2.88
C ASN A 246 -1.29 15.99 2.10
N ARG A 247 -1.90 16.17 0.93
CA ARG A 247 -1.81 17.45 0.21
C ARG A 247 -2.78 18.47 0.79
N ALA A 248 -2.32 19.71 0.95
CA ALA A 248 -3.12 20.81 1.49
C ALA A 248 -4.34 21.18 0.62
N ASP A 249 -4.31 20.87 -0.69
CA ASP A 249 -5.40 21.13 -1.63
C ASP A 249 -6.40 19.96 -1.75
N CYS A 250 -6.22 18.91 -0.95
CA CYS A 250 -7.05 17.71 -0.99
C CYS A 250 -8.40 17.96 -0.29
N ARG A 251 -9.50 17.72 -1.01
CA ARG A 251 -10.85 17.72 -0.44
C ARG A 251 -11.33 16.28 -0.27
N ILE A 252 -11.61 15.91 0.96
CA ILE A 252 -12.14 14.59 1.32
C ILE A 252 -13.58 14.77 1.78
N GLU A 253 -14.51 13.97 1.27
CA GLU A 253 -15.93 14.04 1.60
C GLU A 253 -16.47 12.65 1.97
N HIS A 254 -17.41 12.58 2.92
CA HIS A 254 -18.19 11.38 3.16
C HIS A 254 -19.04 11.05 1.92
N VAL A 255 -19.11 9.78 1.54
CA VAL A 255 -19.84 9.35 0.34
C VAL A 255 -21.36 9.53 0.47
N GLU A 256 -21.88 9.40 1.70
CA GLU A 256 -23.31 9.38 2.00
C GLU A 256 -23.98 10.75 1.90
N ASP A 257 -23.30 11.81 2.35
CA ASP A 257 -23.87 13.16 2.45
C ASP A 257 -23.01 14.24 1.79
N ASN A 258 -21.83 13.88 1.27
CA ASN A 258 -20.82 14.79 0.71
C ASN A 258 -20.32 15.84 1.71
N THR A 259 -20.40 15.56 3.01
CA THR A 259 -19.85 16.46 4.03
C THR A 259 -18.32 16.40 4.01
N PRO A 260 -17.62 17.55 4.06
CA PRO A 260 -16.16 17.55 4.13
C PRO A 260 -15.64 16.91 5.41
N VAL A 261 -14.56 16.14 5.29
CA VAL A 261 -13.91 15.46 6.41
C VAL A 261 -12.43 15.78 6.42
N ALA A 262 -11.88 16.08 7.60
CA ALA A 262 -10.45 16.27 7.76
C ALA A 262 -9.72 14.92 7.83
N TYR A 263 -8.54 14.84 7.21
CA TYR A 263 -7.63 13.72 7.42
C TYR A 263 -6.88 13.92 8.75
N PRO A 264 -7.10 13.08 9.78
CA PRO A 264 -6.58 13.35 11.13
C PRO A 264 -5.07 13.16 11.25
N PHE A 265 -4.42 12.51 10.28
CA PHE A 265 -2.98 12.28 10.27
C PHE A 265 -2.23 13.19 9.30
N ALA A 266 -2.84 14.30 8.89
CA ALA A 266 -2.17 15.27 8.03
C ALA A 266 -0.86 15.73 8.67
N ARG A 267 0.26 15.53 7.97
CA ARG A 267 1.54 16.05 8.44
C ARG A 267 1.49 17.58 8.44
N ALA A 268 1.76 18.20 9.59
CA ALA A 268 1.96 19.65 9.65
C ALA A 268 3.04 20.04 8.63
N SER A 269 2.68 20.94 7.73
CA SER A 269 3.54 21.41 6.63
C SER A 269 4.75 22.19 7.12
#